data_AF-A0A3D0Q5I0-F1
#
_entry.id   AF-A0A3D0Q5I0-F1
#
_cell.length_a   1.000
_cell.length_b   1.000
_cell.length_c   1.000
_cell.angle_alpha   90.00
_cell.angle_beta   90.00
_cell.angle_gamma   90.00
#
_symmetry.space_group_name_H-M   'P 1'
#
loop_
_entity.id
_entity.type
_entity.pdbx_description
1 polymer ?
#
loop_
_entity_poly.entity_id
_entity_poly.type
_entity_poly.pdbx_seq_one_letter_code
_entity_poly.pdbx_strand_id
1 'polypeptide(L)'
;MPSANYGERVKSLVLHFTAIDYARSVTALVDEGGLSSHYLIPESNDPSDPGGKPRIIRLVDENMRAWHAGRSYWQGRTGLNDHSIGIEIVNVPECERDGDMAPSLAEHGSNRLCFFPDYDPAQIEVVIEL
;
A
#
# COMPACT_ATOMS: atom_id res chain seq x y z
N MET A 1 39.70 0.86 6.20
CA MET A 1 39.45 -0.51 5.69
C MET A 1 37.96 -0.81 5.84
N PRO A 2 37.21 -1.14 4.78
CA PRO A 2 35.79 -1.53 4.91
C PRO A 2 35.65 -2.93 5.52
N SER A 3 34.60 -3.15 6.30
CA SER A 3 34.29 -4.44 6.94
C SER A 3 33.50 -5.34 6.00
N ALA A 4 33.81 -6.64 5.97
CA ALA A 4 32.97 -7.65 5.31
C ALA A 4 31.79 -8.12 6.20
N ASN A 5 31.74 -7.68 7.46
CA ASN A 5 30.72 -8.09 8.43
C ASN A 5 29.54 -7.11 8.42
N TYR A 6 28.65 -7.21 7.43
CA TYR A 6 27.39 -6.46 7.37
C TYR A 6 26.27 -7.36 6.83
N GLY A 7 25.03 -6.88 6.90
CA GLY A 7 23.88 -7.51 6.26
C GLY A 7 22.82 -6.48 5.91
N GLU A 8 21.80 -6.92 5.17
CA GLU A 8 20.77 -6.00 4.66
C GLU A 8 19.87 -5.43 5.76
N ARG A 9 19.37 -4.21 5.58
CA ARG A 9 18.45 -3.56 6.52
C ARG A 9 17.02 -4.05 6.36
N VAL A 10 16.58 -4.23 5.12
CA VAL A 10 15.27 -4.76 4.76
C VAL A 10 15.21 -6.26 5.09
N LYS A 11 14.12 -6.67 5.74
CA LYS A 11 13.86 -8.05 6.18
C LYS A 11 12.45 -8.54 5.86
N SER A 12 11.57 -7.66 5.39
CA SER A 12 10.17 -7.99 5.16
C SER A 12 9.61 -7.20 3.99
N LEU A 13 8.63 -7.79 3.32
CA LEU A 13 7.75 -7.13 2.37
C LEU A 13 6.38 -7.01 3.01
N VAL A 14 5.76 -5.83 2.93
CA VAL A 14 4.40 -5.61 3.42
C VAL A 14 3.53 -5.18 2.25
N LEU A 15 2.52 -5.98 1.96
CA LEU A 15 1.52 -5.70 0.93
C LEU A 15 0.33 -4.99 1.55
N HIS A 16 -0.13 -3.95 0.88
CA HIS A 16 -1.29 -3.15 1.23
C HIS A 16 -2.17 -2.98 -0.01
N PHE A 17 -3.45 -2.65 0.22
CA PHE A 17 -4.30 -2.10 -0.81
C PHE A 17 -4.72 -0.68 -0.44
N THR A 18 -4.87 0.17 -1.45
CA THR A 18 -5.06 1.62 -1.23
C THR A 18 -6.47 1.97 -0.74
N ALA A 19 -7.46 1.14 -1.07
CA ALA A 19 -8.89 1.35 -0.82
C ALA A 19 -9.52 2.56 -1.54
N ILE A 20 -8.75 3.22 -2.39
CA ILE A 20 -9.13 4.41 -3.16
C ILE A 20 -8.54 4.31 -4.57
N ASP A 21 -9.14 5.03 -5.52
CA ASP A 21 -8.68 5.06 -6.92
C ASP A 21 -7.21 5.55 -7.05
N TYR A 22 -6.63 5.37 -8.23
CA TYR A 22 -5.25 5.73 -8.52
C TYR A 22 -4.95 7.20 -8.21
N ALA A 23 -5.78 8.15 -8.65
CA ALA A 23 -5.49 9.58 -8.46
C ALA A 23 -5.47 9.93 -6.98
N ARG A 24 -6.45 9.47 -6.19
CA ARG A 24 -6.48 9.65 -4.74
C ARG A 24 -5.32 8.92 -4.05
N SER A 25 -4.93 7.75 -4.53
CA SER A 25 -3.78 6.99 -4.02
C SER A 25 -2.48 7.76 -4.20
N VAL A 26 -2.26 8.33 -5.39
CA VAL A 26 -1.09 9.17 -5.68
C VAL A 26 -1.07 10.37 -4.74
N THR A 27 -2.17 11.11 -4.62
CA THR A 27 -2.29 12.24 -3.69
C THR A 27 -1.94 11.82 -2.26
N ALA A 28 -2.52 10.73 -1.75
CA ALA A 28 -2.32 10.29 -0.38
C ALA A 28 -0.88 9.82 -0.08
N LEU A 29 -0.19 9.25 -1.07
CA LEU A 29 1.15 8.65 -0.91
C LEU A 29 2.30 9.59 -1.29
N VAL A 30 2.02 10.71 -1.97
CA VAL A 30 3.04 11.63 -2.51
C VAL A 30 2.99 13.00 -1.86
N ASP A 31 1.81 13.53 -1.54
CA ASP A 31 1.71 14.88 -0.97
C ASP A 31 2.33 14.95 0.44
N GLU A 32 2.91 16.10 0.77
CA GLU A 32 3.60 16.29 2.06
C GLU A 32 2.66 16.09 3.27
N GLY A 33 3.19 15.48 4.33
CA GLY A 33 2.48 15.28 5.59
C GLY A 33 1.58 14.04 5.64
N GLY A 34 1.51 13.27 4.55
CA GLY A 34 0.76 12.03 4.43
C GLY A 34 1.51 10.77 4.83
N LEU A 35 0.96 9.63 4.39
CA LEU A 35 1.57 8.30 4.44
C LEU A 35 2.40 8.11 3.15
N SER A 36 3.19 7.04 3.05
CA SER A 36 3.88 6.72 1.79
C SER A 36 4.19 5.24 1.69
N SER A 37 4.44 4.76 0.48
CA SER A 37 4.92 3.40 0.20
C SER A 37 6.18 3.44 -0.65
N HIS A 38 6.85 2.30 -0.82
CA HIS A 38 7.98 2.20 -1.74
C HIS A 38 7.47 2.07 -3.18
N TYR A 39 6.42 1.26 -3.35
CA TYR A 39 5.80 0.99 -4.65
C TYR A 39 4.29 1.20 -4.62
N LEU A 40 3.76 1.65 -5.75
CA LEU A 40 2.33 1.71 -6.06
C LEU A 40 2.07 0.96 -7.38
N ILE A 41 1.08 0.06 -7.38
CA ILE A 41 0.68 -0.73 -8.55
C ILE A 41 -0.76 -0.37 -8.95
N PRO A 42 -0.98 0.41 -10.03
CA PRO A 42 -2.32 0.77 -10.54
C PRO A 42 -3.06 -0.42 -11.14
N GLU A 43 -4.40 -0.38 -11.17
CA GLU A 43 -5.24 -1.39 -11.84
C GLU A 43 -5.48 -1.07 -13.32
N SER A 44 -5.83 -2.07 -14.12
CA SER A 44 -6.24 -1.82 -15.51
C SER A 44 -7.56 -1.04 -15.55
N ASN A 45 -7.65 -0.11 -16.50
CA ASN A 45 -8.86 0.66 -16.79
C ASN A 45 -9.40 1.52 -15.63
N ASP A 46 -8.61 1.82 -14.60
CA ASP A 46 -8.94 2.88 -13.64
C ASP A 46 -9.07 4.21 -14.41
N PRO A 47 -10.26 4.84 -14.45
CA PRO A 47 -10.47 6.09 -15.19
C PRO A 47 -9.63 7.27 -14.66
N SER A 48 -9.16 7.19 -13.42
CA SER A 48 -8.31 8.19 -12.79
C SER A 48 -6.82 8.00 -13.11
N ASP A 49 -6.43 6.84 -13.66
CA ASP A 49 -5.06 6.56 -14.10
C ASP A 49 -4.84 6.92 -15.58
N PRO A 50 -4.03 7.95 -15.89
CA PRO A 50 -3.70 8.28 -17.28
C PRO A 50 -2.88 7.19 -17.99
N GLY A 51 -2.25 6.26 -17.24
CA GLY A 51 -1.53 5.13 -17.81
C GLY A 51 -2.42 3.99 -18.28
N GLY A 52 -3.61 3.84 -17.68
CA GLY A 52 -4.64 2.87 -18.04
C GLY A 52 -4.26 1.39 -17.94
N LYS A 53 -3.08 1.08 -17.39
CA LYS A 53 -2.55 -0.28 -17.27
C LYS A 53 -1.63 -0.45 -16.05
N PRO A 54 -1.58 -1.66 -15.46
CA PRO A 54 -0.67 -1.98 -14.38
C PRO A 54 0.79 -1.75 -14.76
N ARG A 55 1.54 -1.17 -13.82
CA ARG A 55 2.97 -0.87 -13.94
C ARG A 55 3.56 -0.66 -12.54
N ILE A 56 4.85 -0.92 -12.38
CA ILE A 56 5.57 -0.61 -11.14
C ILE A 56 5.82 0.90 -11.09
N ILE A 57 5.30 1.57 -10.07
CA ILE A 57 5.63 2.97 -9.77
C ILE A 57 6.41 3.02 -8.47
N ARG A 58 7.68 3.40 -8.54
CA ARG A 58 8.52 3.61 -7.35
C ARG A 58 8.33 5.02 -6.80
N LEU A 59 7.83 5.15 -5.57
CA LEU A 59 7.59 6.42 -4.89
C LEU A 59 8.72 6.79 -3.92
N VAL A 60 9.26 5.80 -3.20
CA VAL A 60 10.36 5.97 -2.25
C VAL A 60 11.48 4.98 -2.58
N ASP A 61 12.73 5.46 -2.56
CA ASP A 61 13.90 4.58 -2.76
C ASP A 61 13.98 3.53 -1.64
N GLU A 62 14.34 2.28 -1.97
CA GLU A 62 14.41 1.18 -1.01
C GLU A 62 15.44 1.37 0.12
N ASN A 63 16.42 2.27 -0.08
CA ASN A 63 17.37 2.65 0.95
C ASN A 63 16.81 3.69 1.94
N MET A 64 15.64 4.24 1.63
CA MET A 64 14.94 5.23 2.43
C MET A 64 13.72 4.59 3.12
N ARG A 65 13.22 5.25 4.15
CA ARG A 65 12.12 4.74 4.97
C ARG A 65 10.78 5.31 4.48
N ALA A 66 9.96 4.50 3.79
CA ALA A 66 8.55 4.84 3.54
C ALA A 66 7.68 4.71 4.82
N TRP A 67 6.53 5.36 4.84
CA TRP A 67 5.64 5.45 6.00
C TRP A 67 4.33 4.68 5.76
N HIS A 68 4.42 3.34 5.70
CA HIS A 68 3.30 2.46 5.29
C HIS A 68 2.78 1.55 6.43
N ALA A 69 3.67 1.01 7.27
CA ALA A 69 3.32 -0.02 8.25
C ALA A 69 2.80 0.52 9.59
N GLY A 70 2.93 1.82 9.85
CA GLY A 70 2.48 2.45 11.10
C GLY A 70 2.97 1.74 12.37
N ARG A 71 2.08 1.62 13.37
CA ARG A 71 2.33 0.82 14.59
C ARG A 71 2.16 -0.66 14.26
N SER A 72 3.27 -1.35 14.01
CA SER A 72 3.29 -2.74 13.54
C SER A 72 4.20 -3.64 14.37
N TYR A 73 3.95 -4.96 14.31
CA TYR A 73 4.77 -5.99 14.92
C TYR A 73 4.79 -7.27 14.06
N TRP A 74 5.97 -7.81 13.76
CA TRP A 74 6.13 -9.08 13.06
C TRP A 74 7.40 -9.80 13.51
N GLN A 75 7.28 -11.09 13.86
CA GLN A 75 8.40 -11.96 14.25
C GLN A 75 9.38 -11.32 15.26
N GLY A 76 8.86 -10.67 16.30
CA GLY A 76 9.70 -10.04 17.34
C GLY A 76 10.18 -8.62 17.03
N ARG A 77 9.85 -8.06 15.86
CA ARG A 77 10.23 -6.69 15.46
C ARG A 77 9.02 -5.78 15.52
N THR A 78 9.19 -4.60 16.13
CA THR A 78 8.21 -3.51 16.08
C THR A 78 8.61 -2.45 15.06
N GLY A 79 7.66 -1.66 14.59
CA GLY A 79 7.97 -0.49 13.73
C GLY A 79 8.54 -0.90 12.38
N LEU A 80 7.79 -1.73 11.64
CA LEU A 80 8.29 -2.42 10.46
C LEU A 80 8.80 -1.50 9.34
N ASN A 81 8.33 -0.24 9.27
CA ASN A 81 8.86 0.77 8.33
C ASN A 81 10.40 0.82 8.30
N ASP A 82 11.06 0.58 9.43
CA ASP A 82 12.53 0.67 9.54
C ASP A 82 13.26 -0.49 8.82
N HIS A 83 12.53 -1.56 8.50
CA HIS A 83 13.06 -2.85 8.04
C HIS A 83 12.21 -3.51 6.96
N SER A 84 11.32 -2.77 6.29
CA SER A 84 10.44 -3.34 5.26
C SER A 84 10.31 -2.47 4.03
N ILE A 85 10.07 -3.14 2.90
CA ILE A 85 9.52 -2.52 1.69
C ILE A 85 8.00 -2.62 1.74
N GLY A 86 7.34 -1.58 1.26
CA GLY A 86 5.89 -1.43 1.26
C GLY A 86 5.40 -1.32 -0.16
N ILE A 87 4.50 -2.22 -0.56
CA ILE A 87 3.84 -2.19 -1.86
C ILE A 87 2.36 -1.91 -1.62
N GLU A 88 1.88 -0.83 -2.22
CA GLU A 88 0.46 -0.48 -2.29
C GLU A 88 -0.09 -0.94 -3.64
N ILE A 89 -1.18 -1.69 -3.63
CA ILE A 89 -1.87 -2.15 -4.84
C ILE A 89 -3.20 -1.40 -4.91
N VAL A 90 -3.45 -0.67 -6.00
CA VAL A 90 -4.73 -0.01 -6.19
C VAL A 90 -5.82 -1.08 -6.27
N ASN A 91 -6.74 -1.05 -5.32
CA ASN A 91 -7.89 -1.92 -5.27
C ASN A 91 -8.94 -1.23 -4.40
N VAL A 92 -10.19 -1.14 -4.87
CA VAL A 92 -11.23 -0.30 -4.26
C VAL A 92 -12.39 -1.16 -3.74
N PRO A 93 -12.44 -1.44 -2.43
CA PRO A 93 -13.57 -2.13 -1.83
C PRO A 93 -14.84 -1.28 -1.87
N GLU A 94 -15.97 -1.94 -2.13
CA GLU A 94 -17.28 -1.33 -1.99
C GLU A 94 -17.80 -1.59 -0.58
N CYS A 95 -18.01 -0.55 0.21
CA CYS A 95 -18.46 -0.69 1.59
C CYS A 95 -19.83 -0.04 1.79
N GLU A 96 -20.76 -0.73 2.41
CA GLU A 96 -22.04 -0.19 2.86
C GLU A 96 -22.02 0.03 4.37
N ARG A 97 -22.79 1.01 4.87
CA ARG A 97 -22.95 1.16 6.32
C ARG A 97 -23.76 0.00 6.84
N ASP A 98 -23.23 -0.69 7.84
CA ASP A 98 -24.04 -1.59 8.63
C ASP A 98 -25.08 -0.74 9.37
N GLY A 99 -26.34 -1.17 9.39
CA GLY A 99 -27.53 -0.35 9.64
C GLY A 99 -27.62 0.34 11.01
N ASP A 100 -26.61 0.18 11.87
CA ASP A 100 -26.51 0.79 13.18
C ASP A 100 -25.61 2.04 13.17
N MET A 101 -26.05 3.08 13.89
CA MET A 101 -25.33 4.34 14.10
C MET A 101 -24.03 4.15 14.89
N ALA A 102 -23.03 3.50 14.29
CA ALA A 102 -21.71 3.41 14.87
C ALA A 102 -20.95 4.74 14.66
N PRO A 103 -20.15 5.16 15.65
CA PRO A 103 -19.57 6.51 15.71
C PRO A 103 -18.44 6.78 14.71
N SER A 104 -17.98 5.77 13.97
CA SER A 104 -16.87 5.91 13.04
C SER A 104 -17.33 6.46 11.69
N LEU A 105 -16.77 7.60 11.30
CA LEU A 105 -16.89 8.21 9.97
C LEU A 105 -15.84 7.69 8.98
N ALA A 106 -14.94 6.79 9.41
CA ALA A 106 -13.88 6.28 8.53
C ALA A 106 -14.47 5.50 7.36
N GLU A 107 -13.97 5.77 6.15
CA GLU A 107 -14.44 5.17 4.89
C GLU A 107 -14.36 3.63 4.89
N HIS A 108 -13.54 3.02 5.76
CA HIS A 108 -13.45 1.57 5.93
C HIS A 108 -13.43 1.14 7.41
N GLY A 109 -14.26 1.79 8.23
CA GLY A 109 -14.39 1.46 9.66
C GLY A 109 -15.06 0.10 9.93
N SER A 110 -14.93 -0.39 11.17
CA SER A 110 -15.49 -1.68 11.63
C SER A 110 -17.02 -1.78 11.61
N ASN A 111 -17.70 -0.69 11.23
CA ASN A 111 -19.15 -0.55 11.10
C ASN A 111 -19.61 -0.54 9.63
N ARG A 112 -18.77 -1.02 8.72
CA ARG A 112 -19.13 -1.15 7.31
C ARG A 112 -19.05 -2.62 6.89
N LEU A 113 -20.06 -3.04 6.13
CA LEU A 113 -20.01 -4.29 5.40
C LEU A 113 -19.30 -4.01 4.07
N CYS A 114 -18.13 -4.63 3.85
CA CYS A 114 -17.32 -4.38 2.66
C CYS A 114 -17.29 -5.61 1.75
N PHE A 115 -17.53 -5.38 0.46
CA PHE A 115 -17.17 -6.28 -0.62
C PHE A 115 -15.74 -5.95 -1.07
N PHE A 116 -14.87 -6.96 -1.04
CA PHE A 116 -13.50 -6.84 -1.49
C PHE A 116 -13.40 -7.48 -2.88
N PRO A 117 -13.29 -6.68 -3.96
CA PRO A 117 -13.17 -7.24 -5.29
C PRO A 117 -11.85 -7.99 -5.45
N ASP A 118 -11.87 -8.97 -6.35
CA ASP A 118 -10.66 -9.65 -6.81
C ASP A 118 -9.72 -8.63 -7.46
N TYR A 119 -8.42 -8.82 -7.24
CA TYR A 119 -7.42 -8.01 -7.94
C TYR A 119 -7.43 -8.30 -9.44
N ASP A 120 -7.12 -7.29 -10.23
CA ASP A 120 -6.86 -7.44 -11.66
C ASP A 120 -5.69 -8.44 -11.86
N PRO A 121 -5.89 -9.54 -12.61
CA PRO A 121 -4.81 -10.49 -12.88
C PRO A 121 -3.54 -9.84 -13.45
N ALA A 122 -3.67 -8.80 -14.27
CA ALA A 122 -2.52 -8.09 -14.82
C ALA A 122 -1.75 -7.30 -13.74
N GLN A 123 -2.41 -6.82 -12.68
CA GLN A 123 -1.71 -6.27 -11.51
C GLN A 123 -0.90 -7.35 -10.79
N ILE A 124 -1.49 -8.52 -10.60
CA ILE A 124 -0.83 -9.60 -9.87
C ILE A 124 0.43 -10.07 -10.59
N GLU A 125 0.41 -10.18 -11.92
CA GLU A 125 1.62 -10.47 -12.71
C GLU A 125 2.72 -9.41 -12.47
N VAL A 126 2.35 -8.13 -12.42
CA VAL A 126 3.30 -7.04 -12.12
C VAL A 126 3.86 -7.14 -10.70
N VAL A 127 3.04 -7.52 -9.72
CA VAL A 127 3.48 -7.72 -8.32
C VAL A 127 4.41 -8.93 -8.20
N ILE A 128 4.20 -9.99 -8.99
CA ILE A 128 5.06 -11.18 -9.01
C ILE A 128 6.43 -10.86 -9.65
N GLU A 129 6.47 -10.00 -10.66
CA GLU A 129 7.70 -9.59 -11.34
C GLU A 129 8.59 -8.67 -10.47
N LEU A 130 7.97 -7.82 -9.64
CA LEU A 130 8.63 -6.87 -8.75
C LEU A 130 9.47 -7.55 -7.66
#